data_AF-A0A941SI04-F1
#
_entry.id   AF-A0A941SI04-F1
#
_cell.length_a   1.000
_cell.length_b   1.000
_cell.length_c   1.000
_cell.angle_alpha   90.00
_cell.angle_beta   90.00
_cell.angle_gamma   90.00
#
_symmetry.space_group_name_H-M   'P 1'
#
loop_
_entity.id
_entity.type
_entity.pdbx_description
1 polymer ?
#
loop_
_entity_poly.entity_id
_entity_poly.type
_entity_poly.pdbx_seq_one_letter_code
_entity_poly.pdbx_strand_id
1 'polypeptide(L)'
;MARLIGSVGTSHIPAIGGAIAKNLQQDPYWKPFFDGYPPVRDWLATARPDVVVIFHNDHGLNFFLDKMPTFAVGAAPEYRNADEGWGIPTLPAIDGELDLSWHLIETLVEREFDVVSCQEMVVDHAVTLPLKLLWPEGDCPVQIVPICINTVQLPLPTARRTYALGRAVGEAIHSWDSDKKVLVIGSGGLS
;
A
#
# COMPACT_ATOMS: atom_id res chain seq x y z
N MET A 1 -12.18 5.85 -18.50
CA MET A 1 -11.31 6.67 -17.63
C MET A 1 -11.58 6.31 -16.20
N ALA A 2 -10.56 5.74 -15.54
CA ALA A 2 -10.69 5.23 -14.19
C ALA A 2 -11.00 6.36 -13.21
N ARG A 3 -11.69 6.03 -12.10
CA ARG A 3 -12.13 7.04 -11.13
C ARG A 3 -11.31 6.94 -9.85
N LEU A 4 -10.52 7.98 -9.55
CA LEU A 4 -9.94 8.15 -8.22
C LEU A 4 -11.07 8.52 -7.23
N ILE A 5 -11.42 7.61 -6.32
CA ILE A 5 -12.60 7.78 -5.45
C ILE A 5 -12.30 8.43 -4.10
N GLY A 6 -11.02 8.49 -3.73
CA GLY A 6 -10.57 9.05 -2.46
C GLY A 6 -9.19 8.54 -2.07
N SER A 7 -8.78 8.90 -0.86
CA SER A 7 -7.52 8.43 -0.26
C SER A 7 -7.68 8.15 1.22
N VAL A 8 -6.96 7.16 1.74
CA VAL A 8 -6.90 6.83 3.17
C VAL A 8 -5.45 6.86 3.64
N GLY A 9 -5.18 7.54 4.76
CA GLY A 9 -3.89 7.50 5.45
C GLY A 9 -3.99 6.63 6.70
N THR A 10 -3.02 5.75 6.96
CA THR A 10 -3.05 4.89 8.14
C THR A 10 -1.67 4.44 8.62
N SER A 11 -1.51 4.30 9.94
CA SER A 11 -0.31 3.72 10.54
C SER A 11 -0.18 2.23 10.22
N HIS A 12 1.05 1.73 10.16
CA HIS A 12 1.33 0.32 9.88
C HIS A 12 2.24 -0.37 10.91
N ILE A 13 2.40 0.15 12.13
CA ILE A 13 3.37 -0.42 13.07
C ILE A 13 3.12 -1.94 13.29
N PRO A 14 4.16 -2.81 13.30
CA PRO A 14 4.00 -4.25 13.47
C PRO A 14 3.22 -4.66 14.72
N ALA A 15 3.30 -3.85 15.79
CA ALA A 15 2.56 -4.07 17.03
C ALA A 15 1.03 -4.15 16.80
N ILE A 16 0.48 -3.45 15.80
CA ILE A 16 -0.93 -3.57 15.41
C ILE A 16 -1.23 -4.98 14.91
N GLY A 17 -0.37 -5.55 14.06
CA GLY A 17 -0.50 -6.94 13.59
C GLY A 17 -0.47 -7.93 14.74
N GLY A 18 0.43 -7.73 15.70
CA GLY A 18 0.47 -8.51 16.94
C GLY A 18 -0.80 -8.40 17.78
N ALA A 19 -1.40 -7.21 17.87
CA ALA A 19 -2.65 -6.98 18.58
C ALA A 19 -3.83 -7.70 17.89
N ILE A 20 -3.88 -7.65 16.55
CA ILE A 20 -4.89 -8.37 15.75
C ILE A 20 -4.76 -9.88 15.99
N ALA A 21 -3.55 -10.43 15.86
CA ALA A 21 -3.29 -11.87 16.02
C ALA A 21 -3.64 -12.39 17.42
N LYS A 22 -3.53 -11.54 18.46
CA LYS A 22 -3.84 -11.87 19.86
C LYS A 22 -5.27 -11.52 20.28
N ASN A 23 -6.12 -11.09 19.35
CA ASN A 23 -7.50 -10.63 19.62
C ASN A 23 -7.59 -9.51 20.67
N LEU A 24 -6.64 -8.57 20.67
CA LEU A 24 -6.55 -7.46 21.64
C LEU A 24 -7.30 -6.21 21.21
N GLN A 25 -8.13 -6.25 20.16
CA GLN A 25 -8.80 -5.06 19.62
C GLN A 25 -9.77 -4.41 20.63
N GLN A 26 -10.24 -5.15 21.64
CA GLN A 26 -11.10 -4.65 22.72
C GLN A 26 -10.33 -4.35 24.02
N ASP A 27 -9.02 -4.61 24.06
CA ASP A 27 -8.17 -4.30 25.21
C ASP A 27 -8.12 -2.77 25.45
N PRO A 28 -8.14 -2.27 26.70
CA PRO A 28 -8.17 -0.83 26.98
C PRO A 28 -7.07 -0.01 26.29
N TYR A 29 -5.89 -0.58 26.08
CA TYR A 29 -4.79 0.10 25.40
C TYR A 29 -5.05 0.25 23.90
N TRP A 30 -5.56 -0.81 23.26
CA TRP A 30 -5.72 -0.90 21.81
C TRP A 30 -7.07 -0.38 21.32
N LYS A 31 -8.11 -0.46 22.14
CA LYS A 31 -9.48 -0.12 21.76
C LYS A 31 -9.60 1.28 21.14
N PRO A 32 -9.00 2.35 21.68
CA PRO A 32 -9.09 3.69 21.06
C PRO A 32 -8.54 3.75 19.63
N PHE A 33 -7.51 2.96 19.32
CA PHE A 33 -6.95 2.86 17.98
C PHE A 33 -7.92 2.14 17.02
N PHE A 34 -8.44 0.97 17.43
CA PHE A 34 -9.34 0.19 16.58
C PHE A 34 -10.71 0.85 16.39
N ASP A 35 -11.20 1.60 17.38
CA ASP A 35 -12.43 2.40 17.30
C ASP A 35 -12.36 3.53 16.27
N GLY A 36 -11.18 3.86 15.75
CA GLY A 36 -11.01 4.84 14.66
C GLY A 36 -11.34 4.31 13.26
N TYR A 37 -11.40 2.99 13.07
CA TYR A 37 -11.60 2.37 11.75
C TYR A 37 -13.05 2.19 11.28
N PRO A 38 -14.09 2.07 12.13
CA PRO A 38 -15.46 1.89 11.66
C PRO A 38 -15.93 2.92 10.61
N PRO A 39 -15.69 4.24 10.75
CA PRO A 39 -16.16 5.21 9.75
C PRO A 39 -15.57 4.99 8.35
N VAL A 40 -14.28 4.62 8.25
CA VAL A 40 -13.66 4.33 6.95
C VAL A 40 -14.16 3.00 6.39
N ARG A 41 -14.45 2.00 7.23
CA ARG A 41 -15.04 0.73 6.80
C ARG A 41 -16.46 0.92 6.25
N ASP A 42 -17.28 1.72 6.92
CA ASP A 42 -18.63 2.06 6.47
C ASP A 42 -18.61 2.80 5.12
N TRP A 43 -17.65 3.71 4.96
CA TRP A 43 -17.43 4.38 3.68
C TRP A 43 -16.99 3.38 2.59
N LEU A 44 -16.05 2.48 2.87
CA LEU A 44 -15.59 1.46 1.93
C LEU A 44 -16.69 0.49 1.49
N ALA A 45 -17.61 0.13 2.39
CA ALA A 45 -18.78 -0.69 2.06
C ALA A 45 -19.67 -0.05 0.98
N THR A 46 -19.72 1.28 0.93
CA THR A 46 -20.46 2.04 -0.08
C THR A 46 -19.61 2.34 -1.32
N ALA A 47 -18.37 2.80 -1.11
CA ALA A 47 -17.47 3.25 -2.17
C ALA A 47 -16.99 2.09 -3.06
N ARG A 48 -16.74 0.92 -2.45
CA ARG A 48 -16.32 -0.34 -3.09
C ARG A 48 -15.23 -0.14 -4.15
N PRO A 49 -14.01 0.28 -3.79
CA PRO A 49 -12.91 0.34 -4.76
C PRO A 49 -12.67 -1.02 -5.41
N ASP A 50 -12.20 -1.03 -6.66
CA ASP A 50 -11.79 -2.24 -7.37
C ASP A 50 -10.27 -2.44 -7.22
N VAL A 51 -9.51 -1.34 -7.17
CA VAL A 51 -8.04 -1.33 -7.09
C VAL A 51 -7.57 -0.37 -6.01
N VAL A 52 -6.51 -0.74 -5.31
CA VAL A 52 -5.79 0.10 -4.37
C VAL A 52 -4.37 0.37 -4.88
N VAL A 53 -4.05 1.65 -5.08
CA VAL A 53 -2.65 2.09 -5.22
C VAL A 53 -2.13 2.42 -3.82
N ILE A 54 -1.18 1.64 -3.32
CA ILE A 54 -0.68 1.76 -1.94
C ILE A 54 0.75 2.29 -1.92
N PHE A 55 0.91 3.50 -1.39
CA PHE A 55 2.20 4.07 -1.06
C PHE A 55 2.66 3.54 0.30
N HIS A 56 3.82 2.91 0.33
CA HIS A 56 4.45 2.38 1.54
C HIS A 56 5.97 2.53 1.48
N ASN A 57 6.66 2.14 2.53
CA ASN A 57 8.07 1.81 2.49
C ASN A 57 8.24 0.32 2.82
N ASP A 58 9.30 -0.30 2.30
CA ASP A 58 9.70 -1.66 2.69
C ASP A 58 10.63 -1.61 3.91
N HIS A 59 10.52 -2.60 4.79
CA HIS A 59 11.29 -2.71 6.03
C HIS A 59 12.40 -3.77 5.97
N GLY A 60 12.91 -4.06 4.77
CA GLY A 60 14.00 -5.03 4.56
C GLY A 60 13.52 -6.42 4.19
N LEU A 61 12.23 -6.60 3.90
CA LEU A 61 11.70 -7.88 3.43
C LEU A 61 11.95 -8.06 1.93
N ASN A 62 11.55 -7.08 1.13
CA ASN A 62 11.76 -7.09 -0.32
C ASN A 62 13.06 -6.38 -0.73
N PHE A 63 13.34 -5.22 -0.13
CA PHE A 63 14.50 -4.38 -0.45
C PHE A 63 15.45 -4.31 0.75
N PHE A 64 16.51 -5.10 0.69
CA PHE A 64 17.56 -5.06 1.69
C PHE A 64 18.64 -4.03 1.32
N LEU A 65 19.62 -3.82 2.21
CA LEU A 65 20.64 -2.77 2.07
C LEU A 65 21.55 -2.94 0.84
N ASP A 66 21.54 -4.10 0.17
CA ASP A 66 22.24 -4.32 -1.10
C ASP A 66 21.55 -3.64 -2.28
N LYS A 67 20.23 -3.40 -2.21
CA LYS A 67 19.41 -2.79 -3.26
C LYS A 67 18.30 -1.95 -2.65
N MET A 68 18.49 -0.63 -2.65
CA MET A 68 17.52 0.31 -2.08
C MET A 68 17.07 1.34 -3.13
N PRO A 69 15.97 1.09 -3.86
CA PRO A 69 15.47 2.04 -4.87
C PRO A 69 14.87 3.27 -4.21
N THR A 70 15.00 4.45 -4.82
CA THR A 70 14.31 5.66 -4.32
C THR A 70 12.79 5.48 -4.39
N PHE A 71 12.30 5.01 -5.54
CA PHE A 71 10.92 4.65 -5.79
C PHE A 71 10.88 3.30 -6.53
N ALA A 72 9.96 2.44 -6.17
CA ALA A 72 9.69 1.19 -6.86
C ALA A 72 8.18 0.96 -7.02
N VAL A 73 7.77 0.40 -8.15
CA VAL A 73 6.37 0.08 -8.46
C VAL A 73 6.26 -1.42 -8.70
N GLY A 74 5.36 -2.08 -7.97
CA GLY A 74 5.01 -3.47 -8.21
C GLY A 74 4.23 -3.63 -9.51
N ALA A 75 4.60 -4.63 -10.30
CA ALA A 75 3.93 -5.05 -11.53
C ALA A 75 3.90 -6.59 -11.60
N ALA A 76 3.47 -7.22 -10.50
CA ALA A 76 3.32 -8.66 -10.36
C ALA A 76 1.82 -9.06 -10.38
N PRO A 77 1.47 -10.27 -10.86
CA PRO A 77 0.08 -10.76 -10.84
C PRO A 77 -0.44 -11.03 -9.43
N GLU A 78 0.44 -11.33 -8.48
CA GLU A 78 0.12 -11.54 -7.08
C GLU A 78 1.26 -11.04 -6.18
N TYR A 79 0.92 -10.66 -4.95
CA TYR A 79 1.87 -10.26 -3.92
C TYR A 79 1.72 -11.16 -2.70
N ARG A 80 2.86 -11.69 -2.23
CA ARG A 80 2.93 -12.56 -1.04
C ARG A 80 3.65 -11.83 0.08
N ASN A 81 3.28 -12.14 1.32
CA ASN A 81 4.01 -11.70 2.50
C ASN A 81 4.68 -12.88 3.21
N ALA A 82 5.66 -12.57 4.05
CA ALA A 82 6.42 -13.55 4.82
C ALA A 82 6.61 -13.04 6.26
N ASP A 83 7.09 -13.92 7.14
CA ASP A 83 7.45 -13.52 8.49
C ASP A 83 8.71 -12.65 8.46
N GLU A 84 8.58 -11.46 9.04
CA GLU A 84 9.65 -10.46 9.15
C GLU A 84 10.42 -10.59 10.47
N GLY A 85 10.21 -11.68 11.22
CA GLY A 85 10.78 -11.92 12.54
C GLY A 85 9.88 -11.47 13.69
N TRP A 86 8.66 -11.02 13.39
CA TRP A 86 7.67 -10.59 14.39
C TRP A 86 6.72 -11.71 14.82
N GLY A 87 6.69 -12.84 14.09
CA GLY A 87 5.75 -13.93 14.35
C GLY A 87 4.29 -13.55 14.10
N ILE A 88 4.06 -12.55 13.24
CA ILE A 88 2.72 -12.14 12.80
C ILE A 88 2.28 -13.11 11.70
N PRO A 89 1.07 -13.69 11.76
CA PRO A 89 0.59 -14.60 10.71
C PRO A 89 0.58 -13.95 9.32
N THR A 90 0.99 -14.71 8.31
CA THR A 90 0.91 -14.27 6.92
C THR A 90 -0.54 -14.22 6.45
N LEU A 91 -0.82 -13.40 5.44
CA LEU A 91 -2.13 -13.33 4.80
C LEU A 91 -2.11 -14.20 3.52
N PRO A 92 -3.29 -14.56 2.97
CA PRO A 92 -3.38 -15.04 1.60
C PRO A 92 -2.70 -14.07 0.62
N ALA A 93 -2.25 -14.59 -0.51
CA ALA A 93 -1.71 -13.76 -1.58
C ALA A 93 -2.76 -12.73 -2.03
N ILE A 94 -2.31 -11.53 -2.36
CA ILE A 94 -3.17 -10.42 -2.79
C ILE A 94 -2.98 -10.23 -4.28
N ASP A 95 -4.07 -10.19 -5.03
CA ASP A 95 -4.02 -10.01 -6.48
C ASP A 95 -3.44 -8.65 -6.86
N GLY A 96 -2.56 -8.63 -7.85
CA GLY A 96 -2.04 -7.42 -8.45
C GLY A 96 -2.90 -6.92 -9.60
N GLU A 97 -2.91 -5.60 -9.80
CA GLU A 97 -3.50 -4.98 -11.00
C GLU A 97 -2.39 -4.71 -12.02
N LEU A 98 -2.09 -5.69 -12.87
CA LEU A 98 -0.99 -5.60 -13.83
C LEU A 98 -1.16 -4.46 -14.85
N ASP A 99 -2.39 -4.23 -15.33
CA ASP A 99 -2.64 -3.24 -16.37
C ASP A 99 -2.41 -1.81 -15.83
N LEU A 100 -2.97 -1.49 -14.66
CA LEU A 100 -2.67 -0.22 -13.98
C LEU A 100 -1.19 -0.13 -13.60
N SER A 101 -0.56 -1.21 -13.16
CA SER A 101 0.85 -1.20 -12.76
C SER A 101 1.75 -0.72 -13.90
N TRP A 102 1.59 -1.28 -15.09
CA TRP A 102 2.37 -0.89 -16.27
C TRP A 102 2.00 0.51 -16.75
N HIS A 103 0.71 0.87 -16.76
CA HIS A 103 0.27 2.23 -17.09
C HIS A 103 0.92 3.28 -16.16
N LEU A 104 1.01 3.01 -14.86
CA LEU A 104 1.70 3.86 -13.90
C LEU A 104 3.20 3.94 -14.19
N ILE A 105 3.87 2.81 -14.43
CA ILE A 105 5.32 2.76 -14.70
C ILE A 105 5.66 3.58 -15.95
N GLU A 106 4.94 3.36 -17.05
CA GLU A 106 5.15 4.07 -18.32
C GLU A 106 4.93 5.58 -18.14
N THR A 107 3.81 5.98 -17.52
CA THR A 107 3.51 7.39 -17.26
C THR A 107 4.57 8.04 -16.36
N LEU A 108 5.06 7.33 -15.33
CA LEU A 108 6.08 7.85 -14.42
C LEU A 108 7.43 8.06 -15.13
N VAL A 109 7.83 7.12 -16.00
CA VAL A 109 9.03 7.26 -16.83
C VAL A 109 8.89 8.43 -17.79
N GLU A 110 7.74 8.60 -18.45
CA GLU A 110 7.45 9.76 -19.31
C GLU A 110 7.49 11.09 -18.55
N ARG A 111 7.18 11.08 -17.25
CA ARG A 111 7.27 12.23 -16.34
C ARG A 111 8.65 12.40 -15.70
N GLU A 112 9.68 11.74 -16.23
CA GLU A 112 11.07 11.81 -15.78
C GLU A 112 11.28 11.33 -14.33
N PHE A 113 10.51 10.36 -13.87
CA PHE A 113 10.79 9.62 -12.64
C PHE A 113 11.59 8.34 -12.92
N ASP A 114 12.73 8.22 -12.26
CA ASP A 114 13.56 7.00 -12.27
C ASP A 114 12.97 5.95 -11.30
N VAL A 115 11.91 5.25 -11.73
CA VAL A 115 11.28 4.18 -10.94
C VAL A 115 11.89 2.81 -11.25
N VAL A 116 11.98 1.96 -10.24
CA VAL A 116 12.25 0.53 -10.44
C VAL A 116 10.93 -0.21 -10.67
N SER A 117 10.80 -0.93 -11.78
CA SER A 117 9.67 -1.85 -12.01
C SER A 117 9.94 -3.21 -11.38
N CYS A 118 8.98 -3.72 -10.60
CA CYS A 118 9.12 -4.95 -9.84
C CYS A 118 8.09 -5.99 -10.30
N GLN A 119 8.48 -6.84 -11.24
CA GLN A 119 7.63 -7.95 -11.73
C GLN A 119 7.60 -9.16 -10.79
N GLU A 120 8.52 -9.19 -9.83
CA GLU A 120 8.51 -10.06 -8.66
C GLU A 120 8.74 -9.18 -7.43
N MET A 121 7.86 -9.30 -6.43
CA MET A 121 7.92 -8.52 -5.20
C MET A 121 7.17 -9.24 -4.08
N VAL A 122 7.79 -9.34 -2.92
CA VAL A 122 7.08 -9.64 -1.67
C VAL A 122 6.65 -8.33 -1.01
N VAL A 123 5.56 -8.36 -0.26
CA VAL A 123 5.04 -7.20 0.47
C VAL A 123 5.08 -7.46 1.96
N ASP A 124 5.50 -6.47 2.74
CA ASP A 124 5.65 -6.56 4.18
C ASP A 124 4.40 -6.03 4.93
N HIS A 125 4.51 -5.93 6.25
CA HIS A 125 3.46 -5.40 7.12
C HIS A 125 2.99 -3.99 6.72
N ALA A 126 3.81 -3.20 6.02
CA ALA A 126 3.46 -1.86 5.56
C ALA A 126 2.35 -1.89 4.51
N VAL A 127 2.18 -3.00 3.81
CA VAL A 127 1.08 -3.22 2.87
C VAL A 127 -0.03 -4.04 3.52
N THR A 128 0.31 -5.15 4.19
CA THR A 128 -0.71 -6.10 4.66
C THR A 128 -1.52 -5.58 5.84
N LEU A 129 -0.94 -4.80 6.75
CA LEU A 129 -1.68 -4.28 7.91
C LEU A 129 -2.74 -3.25 7.52
N PRO A 130 -2.46 -2.24 6.68
CA PRO A 130 -3.51 -1.36 6.17
C PRO A 130 -4.68 -2.13 5.55
N LEU A 131 -4.40 -3.13 4.70
CA LEU A 131 -5.45 -3.94 4.08
C LEU A 131 -6.27 -4.70 5.12
N LYS A 132 -5.62 -5.34 6.11
CA LYS A 132 -6.33 -6.04 7.20
C LYS A 132 -7.12 -5.11 8.10
N LEU A 133 -6.68 -3.87 8.28
CA LEU A 133 -7.40 -2.88 9.10
C LEU A 133 -8.64 -2.33 8.39
N LEU A 134 -8.58 -2.17 7.07
CA LEU A 134 -9.68 -1.70 6.24
C LEU A 134 -10.68 -2.81 5.89
N TRP A 135 -10.20 -4.04 5.69
CA TRP A 135 -10.99 -5.24 5.43
C TRP A 135 -10.61 -6.33 6.44
N PRO A 136 -11.17 -6.29 7.67
CA PRO A 136 -10.78 -7.21 8.73
C PRO A 136 -11.28 -8.65 8.52
N GLU A 137 -12.34 -8.83 7.75
CA GLU A 137 -12.98 -10.13 7.52
C GLU A 137 -12.74 -10.63 6.09
N GLY A 138 -12.53 -11.94 5.95
CA GLY A 138 -12.36 -12.59 4.65
C GLY A 138 -11.08 -12.19 3.89
N ASP A 139 -11.11 -12.48 2.59
CA ASP A 139 -10.06 -12.09 1.65
C ASP A 139 -10.20 -10.61 1.28
N CYS A 140 -9.07 -9.98 0.93
CA CYS A 140 -9.07 -8.57 0.53
C CYS A 140 -9.84 -8.41 -0.80
N PRO A 141 -10.90 -7.59 -0.88
CA PRO A 141 -11.79 -7.55 -2.04
C PRO A 141 -11.26 -6.68 -3.19
N VAL A 142 -9.99 -6.30 -3.16
CA VAL A 142 -9.37 -5.35 -4.10
C VAL A 142 -8.10 -5.94 -4.67
N GLN A 143 -7.79 -5.57 -5.91
CA GLN A 143 -6.44 -5.74 -6.46
C GLN A 143 -5.54 -4.60 -5.97
N ILE A 144 -4.22 -4.78 -5.97
CA ILE A 144 -3.29 -3.75 -5.51
C ILE A 144 -2.21 -3.40 -6.54
N VAL A 145 -1.71 -2.17 -6.42
CA VAL A 145 -0.46 -1.70 -7.03
C VAL A 145 0.38 -1.06 -5.93
N PRO A 146 1.40 -1.75 -5.39
CA PRO A 146 2.28 -1.20 -4.38
C PRO A 146 3.30 -0.24 -4.99
N ILE A 147 3.44 0.93 -4.38
CA ILE A 147 4.47 1.92 -4.69
C ILE A 147 5.33 2.10 -3.44
N CYS A 148 6.53 1.52 -3.47
CA CYS A 148 7.49 1.62 -2.39
C CYS A 148 8.32 2.91 -2.53
N ILE A 149 8.45 3.65 -1.43
CA ILE A 149 9.29 4.84 -1.30
C ILE A 149 10.37 4.54 -0.27
N ASN A 150 11.65 4.73 -0.63
CA ASN A 150 12.72 4.60 0.35
C ASN A 150 12.60 5.70 1.43
N THR A 151 12.43 5.25 2.66
CA THR A 151 12.47 6.07 3.89
C THR A 151 13.51 5.56 4.89
N VAL A 152 14.27 4.52 4.52
CA VAL A 152 15.18 3.78 5.40
C VAL A 152 16.62 4.28 5.27
N GLN A 153 17.17 4.24 4.05
CA GLN A 153 18.59 4.52 3.82
C GLN A 153 18.76 5.91 3.20
N LEU A 154 19.45 6.81 3.91
CA LEU A 154 19.82 8.12 3.36
C LEU A 154 20.74 7.96 2.13
N PRO A 155 20.61 8.83 1.10
CA PRO A 155 19.71 9.98 1.00
C PRO A 155 18.27 9.61 0.58
N LEU A 156 17.29 10.30 1.17
CA LEU A 156 15.86 10.10 0.87
C LEU A 156 15.36 11.05 -0.21
N PRO A 157 14.29 10.70 -0.95
CA PRO A 157 13.59 11.67 -1.78
C PRO A 157 13.07 12.83 -0.91
N THR A 158 13.22 14.06 -1.41
CA THR A 158 12.65 15.22 -0.72
C THR A 158 11.12 15.14 -0.71
N ALA A 159 10.48 15.76 0.28
CA ALA A 159 9.02 15.85 0.34
C ALA A 159 8.41 16.47 -0.94
N ARG A 160 9.11 17.42 -1.58
CA ARG A 160 8.71 17.98 -2.87
C ARG A 160 8.69 16.92 -3.98
N ARG A 161 9.71 16.04 -4.03
CA ARG A 161 9.78 14.96 -5.03
C ARG A 161 8.70 13.91 -4.79
N THR A 162 8.41 13.57 -3.54
CA THR A 162 7.31 12.66 -3.19
C THR A 162 5.94 13.26 -3.53
N TYR A 163 5.73 14.57 -3.30
CA TYR A 163 4.51 15.25 -3.73
C TYR A 163 4.35 15.23 -5.26
N ALA A 164 5.43 15.49 -6.00
CA ALA A 164 5.43 15.43 -7.46
C ALA A 164 5.12 14.00 -7.96
N LEU A 165 5.66 12.96 -7.32
CA LEU A 165 5.32 11.57 -7.63
C LEU A 165 3.82 11.32 -7.46
N GLY A 166 3.24 11.74 -6.33
CA GLY A 166 1.80 11.58 -6.08
C GLY A 166 0.92 12.31 -7.11
N ARG A 167 1.35 13.48 -7.58
CA ARG A 167 0.69 14.20 -8.69
C ARG A 167 0.73 13.41 -9.99
N ALA A 168 1.89 12.87 -10.36
CA ALA A 168 2.05 12.06 -11.57
C ALA A 168 1.23 10.76 -11.51
N VAL A 169 1.22 10.08 -10.37
CA VAL A 169 0.36 8.89 -10.15
C VAL A 169 -1.12 9.25 -10.26
N GLY A 170 -1.54 10.39 -9.68
CA GLY A 170 -2.91 10.87 -9.82
C GLY A 170 -3.30 11.10 -11.29
N GLU A 171 -2.44 11.77 -12.07
CA GLU A 171 -2.66 11.98 -13.51
C GLU A 171 -2.69 10.66 -14.31
N ALA A 172 -1.81 9.72 -13.97
CA ALA A 172 -1.78 8.39 -14.58
C ALA A 172 -3.09 7.62 -14.32
N ILE A 173 -3.58 7.61 -13.08
CA ILE A 173 -4.88 6.98 -12.74
C ILE A 173 -6.02 7.59 -13.57
N HIS A 174 -6.09 8.92 -13.72
CA HIS A 174 -7.16 9.56 -14.48
C HIS A 174 -7.12 9.26 -15.98
N SER A 175 -5.92 9.06 -16.54
CA SER A 175 -5.71 8.76 -17.96
C SER A 175 -5.80 7.28 -18.31
N TRP A 176 -5.84 6.39 -17.30
CA TRP A 176 -5.98 4.95 -17.52
C TRP A 176 -7.35 4.62 -18.13
N ASP A 177 -7.35 3.87 -19.23
CA ASP A 177 -8.56 3.49 -19.97
C ASP A 177 -9.27 2.29 -19.33
N SER A 178 -9.81 2.53 -18.13
CA SER A 178 -10.63 1.59 -17.38
C SER A 178 -11.87 2.30 -16.83
N ASP A 179 -12.86 1.56 -16.36
CA ASP A 179 -14.00 2.05 -15.58
C ASP A 179 -13.85 1.76 -14.08
N LYS A 180 -12.74 1.12 -13.67
CA LYS A 180 -12.45 0.77 -12.28
C LYS A 180 -12.34 1.99 -11.37
N LYS A 181 -12.75 1.79 -10.11
CA LYS A 181 -12.62 2.73 -9.01
C LYS A 181 -11.32 2.48 -8.27
N VAL A 182 -10.47 3.50 -8.25
CA VAL A 182 -9.15 3.45 -7.62
C VAL A 182 -9.18 4.18 -6.28
N LEU A 183 -8.77 3.51 -5.22
CA LEU A 183 -8.46 4.10 -3.91
C LEU A 183 -6.95 4.27 -3.79
N VAL A 184 -6.51 5.38 -3.21
CA VAL A 184 -5.09 5.55 -2.82
C VAL A 184 -4.93 5.33 -1.32
N ILE A 185 -3.94 4.54 -0.91
CA ILE A 185 -3.55 4.39 0.50
C ILE A 185 -2.16 4.98 0.70
N GLY A 186 -2.00 5.80 1.75
CA GLY A 186 -0.70 6.19 2.29
C GLY A 186 -0.47 5.49 3.62
N SER A 187 0.54 4.62 3.67
CA SER A 187 0.85 3.77 4.81
C SER A 187 2.09 4.30 5.56
N GLY A 188 2.00 4.42 6.89
CA GLY A 188 3.11 4.85 7.77
C GLY A 188 2.77 6.04 8.68
N GLY A 189 3.71 6.40 9.56
CA GLY A 189 3.53 7.43 10.60
C GLY A 189 2.58 6.99 11.75
N LEU A 190 2.17 7.87 12.67
CA LEU A 190 2.70 9.22 12.95
C LEU A 190 3.67 9.15 14.14
N SER A 191 3.94 10.29 14.80
CA SER A 191 4.84 10.47 15.95
C SER A 191 4.38 9.79 17.23
#